data_AF-A0A958EZD5-F1
#
_entry.id   AF-A0A958EZD5-F1
#
_cell.length_a   1.000
_cell.length_b   1.000
_cell.length_c   1.000
_cell.angle_alpha   90.00
_cell.angle_beta   90.00
_cell.angle_gamma   90.00
#
_symmetry.space_group_name_H-M   'P 1'
#
loop_
_entity.id
_entity.type
_entity.pdbx_description
1 polymer ?
#
loop_
_entity_poly.entity_id
_entity_poly.type
_entity_poly.pdbx_seq_one_letter_code
_entity_poly.pdbx_strand_id
1 'polypeptide(L)' 'MKSKLNLTIDENLVPLTKAFAKKHGKSVSELVEILLREVVVADEPGFSEKWRGKLVIDPKNEPRFDALKDRYQL' A
#
# COMPACT_ATOMS: atom_id res chain seq x y z
N MET A 1 4.94 1.24 -16.80
CA MET A 1 6.30 1.76 -17.09
C MET A 1 7.14 1.68 -15.82
N LYS A 2 8.46 1.40 -15.90
CA LYS A 2 9.34 1.35 -14.72
C LYS A 2 10.06 2.69 -14.53
N SER A 3 10.20 3.13 -13.27
CA SER A 3 10.99 4.30 -12.88
C SER A 3 12.30 3.88 -12.22
N LYS A 4 13.31 4.76 -12.24
CA LYS A 4 14.62 4.51 -11.63
C LYS A 4 14.60 4.89 -10.16
N LEU A 5 15.08 3.99 -9.30
CA LEU A 5 15.32 4.22 -7.88
C LEU A 5 16.82 4.07 -7.61
N ASN A 6 17.45 5.10 -7.04
CA ASN A 6 18.85 5.02 -6.58
C ASN A 6 18.85 4.72 -5.08
N LEU A 7 19.63 3.72 -4.66
CA LEU A 7 19.70 3.26 -3.28
C LEU A 7 21.16 3.24 -2.82
N THR A 8 21.39 3.67 -1.58
CA THR A 8 22.66 3.45 -0.89
C THR A 8 22.53 2.17 -0.07
N ILE A 9 23.46 1.24 -0.27
CA ILE A 9 23.48 -0.07 0.38
C ILE A 9 24.91 -0.33 0.86
N ASP A 10 25.05 -1.09 1.93
CA ASP A 10 26.33 -1.60 2.41
C ASP A 10 27.08 -2.33 1.28
N GLU A 11 28.34 -1.94 1.04
CA GLU A 11 29.18 -2.51 -0.02
C GLU A 11 29.33 -4.04 0.10
N ASN A 12 29.32 -4.57 1.32
CA ASN A 12 29.45 -6.00 1.59
C ASN A 12 28.20 -6.78 1.19
N LEU A 13 27.04 -6.14 1.15
CA LEU A 13 25.79 -6.77 0.72
C LEU A 13 25.70 -6.89 -0.80
N VAL A 14 26.34 -6.01 -1.57
CA VAL A 14 26.27 -6.02 -3.05
C VAL A 14 26.60 -7.38 -3.66
N PRO A 15 27.75 -8.03 -3.35
CA PRO A 15 28.06 -9.35 -3.91
C PRO A 15 27.10 -10.44 -3.43
N LEU A 16 26.69 -10.39 -2.16
CA LEU A 16 25.78 -11.37 -1.57
C LEU A 16 24.39 -11.32 -2.21
N THR A 17 23.84 -10.12 -2.37
CA THR A 17 22.53 -9.90 -3.00
C THR A 17 22.55 -10.32 -4.47
N LYS A 18 23.63 -10.03 -5.20
CA LYS A 18 23.77 -10.48 -6.60
C LYS A 18 23.83 -12.00 -6.71
N ALA A 19 24.62 -12.66 -5.85
CA ALA A 19 24.72 -14.12 -5.83
C ALA A 19 23.37 -14.77 -5.49
N PHE A 20 22.66 -14.24 -4.50
CA PHE A 20 21.31 -14.66 -4.13
C PHE A 20 20.34 -14.50 -5.31
N ALA A 21 20.24 -13.31 -5.89
CA ALA A 21 19.33 -13.04 -7.01
C ALA A 21 19.59 -14.00 -8.18
N LYS A 22 20.87 -14.20 -8.55
CA LYS A 22 21.27 -15.14 -9.62
C LYS A 22 20.87 -16.58 -9.30
N LYS A 23 21.09 -17.05 -8.07
CA LYS A 23 20.69 -18.39 -7.63
C LYS A 23 19.17 -18.61 -7.76
N HIS A 24 18.39 -17.56 -7.60
CA HIS A 24 16.93 -17.59 -7.71
C HIS A 24 16.40 -17.18 -9.10
N GLY A 25 17.28 -17.02 -10.10
CA GLY A 25 16.88 -16.66 -11.47
C GLY A 25 16.32 -15.24 -11.61
N LYS A 26 16.60 -14.35 -10.66
CA LYS A 26 16.09 -12.97 -10.61
C LYS A 26 17.21 -11.95 -10.77
N SER A 27 16.83 -10.73 -11.11
CA SER A 27 17.73 -9.57 -10.99
C SER A 27 17.68 -8.97 -9.59
N VAL A 28 18.70 -8.20 -9.20
CA VAL A 28 18.66 -7.44 -7.94
C VAL A 28 17.50 -6.43 -7.93
N SER A 29 17.25 -5.76 -9.06
CA SER A 29 16.13 -4.83 -9.19
C SER A 29 14.78 -5.50 -9.01
N GLU A 30 14.62 -6.72 -9.52
CA GLU A 30 13.40 -7.51 -9.34
C GLU A 30 13.22 -7.98 -7.90
N LEU A 31 14.31 -8.42 -7.25
CA LEU A 31 14.29 -8.78 -5.83
C LEU A 31 13.86 -7.59 -4.96
N VAL A 32 14.44 -6.42 -5.22
CA VAL A 32 14.09 -5.17 -4.51
C VAL A 32 12.65 -4.77 -4.80
N GLU A 33 12.17 -4.88 -6.04
CA GLU A 33 10.79 -4.58 -6.41
C GLU A 33 9.78 -5.47 -5.65
N ILE A 34 10.08 -6.76 -5.50
CA ILE A 34 9.24 -7.71 -4.75
C ILE A 34 9.18 -7.33 -3.27
N LEU A 35 10.34 -7.12 -2.65
CA LEU A 35 10.41 -6.77 -1.22
C LEU A 35 9.71 -5.43 -0.94
N LEU A 36 9.89 -4.44 -1.80
CA LEU A 36 9.19 -3.15 -1.68
C LEU A 36 7.67 -3.31 -1.81
N ARG A 37 7.20 -4.16 -2.73
CA ARG A 37 5.76 -4.46 -2.86
C ARG A 37 5.20 -5.14 -1.62
N GLU A 38 5.91 -6.14 -1.09
CA GLU A 38 5.48 -6.84 0.12
C GLU A 38 5.34 -5.88 1.31
N VAL A 39 6.33 -4.99 1.50
CA VAL A 39 6.29 -3.98 2.57
C VAL A 39 5.16 -2.98 2.36
N VAL A 40 4.98 -2.48 1.13
CA VAL A 40 3.92 -1.49 0.82
C VAL A 40 2.53 -2.10 0.93
N VAL A 41 2.34 -3.36 0.53
CA VAL A 41 1.07 -4.07 0.67
C VAL A 41 0.78 -4.38 2.15
N ALA A 42 1.81 -4.73 2.93
CA ALA A 42 1.67 -4.93 4.36
C ALA A 42 1.33 -3.64 5.12
N ASP A 43 1.81 -2.49 4.64
CA ASP A 43 1.52 -1.16 5.18
C ASP A 43 0.28 -0.51 4.54
N GLU A 44 -0.38 -1.18 3.58
CA GLU A 44 -1.58 -0.63 2.96
C GLU A 44 -2.71 -0.67 4.00
N PRO A 45 -3.22 0.50 4.45
CA PRO A 45 -4.23 0.52 5.47
C PRO A 45 -5.42 -0.32 5.03
N GLY A 46 -5.88 -1.20 5.93
CA GLY A 46 -7.08 -2.00 5.69
C GLY A 46 -8.26 -1.10 5.31
N PHE A 47 -9.32 -1.67 4.72
CA PHE A 47 -10.50 -0.88 4.33
C PHE A 47 -10.97 0.03 5.48
N SER A 48 -11.00 -0.44 6.73
CA SER A 48 -11.34 0.36 7.91
C SER A 48 -10.38 1.52 8.20
N GLU A 49 -9.08 1.35 7.97
CA GLU A 49 -8.04 2.35 8.25
C GLU A 49 -7.94 3.44 7.16
N LYS A 50 -8.39 3.13 5.93
CA LYS A 50 -8.63 4.13 4.88
C LYS A 50 -9.77 5.08 5.26
N TRP A 51 -10.72 4.63 6.09
CA TRP A 51 -11.85 5.41 6.59
C TRP A 51 -11.57 6.11 7.93
N ARG A 52 -10.32 6.54 8.18
CA ARG A 52 -9.90 7.27 9.40
C ARG A 52 -10.56 8.66 9.61
N GLY A 53 -11.48 9.07 8.74
CA GLY A 53 -12.31 10.25 8.96
C GLY A 53 -13.43 9.94 9.96
N LYS A 54 -13.81 10.92 10.78
CA LYS A 54 -15.12 10.87 11.44
C LYS A 54 -16.18 10.86 10.34
N LEU A 55 -17.23 10.04 10.47
CA LEU A 55 -18.39 10.13 9.59
C LEU A 55 -18.93 11.57 9.66
N VAL A 56 -18.70 12.35 8.61
CA VAL A 56 -19.29 13.68 8.45
C VAL A 56 -20.49 13.50 7.55
N ILE A 57 -21.67 13.65 8.13
CA ILE A 57 -22.92 13.58 7.41
C ILE A 57 -23.08 14.91 6.68
N ASP A 58 -23.18 14.85 5.35
CA ASP A 58 -23.61 15.98 4.53
C ASP A 58 -25.13 15.88 4.36
N PRO A 59 -25.94 16.71 5.05
CA PRO A 59 -27.38 16.61 5.02
C PRO A 59 -27.90 16.99 3.64
N LYS A 60 -28.46 16.01 2.94
CA LYS A 60 -29.09 16.21 1.64
C LYS A 60 -30.60 16.13 1.79
N ASN A 61 -31.30 17.06 1.16
CA ASN A 61 -32.76 17.12 1.21
C ASN A 61 -33.35 16.16 0.16
N GLU A 62 -33.12 14.87 0.35
CA GLU A 62 -33.62 13.80 -0.52
C GLU A 62 -34.27 12.68 0.30
N PRO A 63 -35.41 12.10 -0.16
CA PRO A 63 -36.17 11.12 0.61
C PRO A 63 -35.37 9.90 1.08
N ARG A 64 -34.35 9.53 0.30
CA ARG A 64 -33.45 8.42 0.64
C ARG A 64 -32.56 8.74 1.84
N PHE A 65 -32.13 9.99 1.98
CA PHE A 65 -31.32 10.44 3.11
C PHE A 65 -32.14 10.42 4.40
N ASP A 66 -33.38 10.92 4.38
CA ASP A 66 -34.27 10.92 5.55
C ASP A 66 -34.56 9.50 6.04
N ALA A 67 -34.86 8.58 5.12
CA ALA A 67 -35.08 7.18 5.46
C ALA A 67 -33.84 6.50 6.07
N LEU A 68 -32.63 6.87 5.63
CA LEU A 68 -31.38 6.38 6.20
C LEU A 68 -31.09 7.03 7.56
N LYS A 69 -31.40 8.31 7.72
CA LYS A 69 -31.23 9.05 8.97
C LYS A 69 -32.06 8.44 10.09
N ASP A 70 -33.34 8.20 9.83
CA ASP A 70 -34.26 7.58 10.79
C ASP A 70 -33.83 6.15 11.15
N ARG A 71 -33.41 5.36 10.15
CA ARG A 71 -33.03 3.96 10.33
C ARG A 71 -31.77 3.79 11.18
N TYR A 72 -30.77 4.65 10.98
CA TYR A 72 -29.46 4.52 11.62
C TYR A 72 -29.25 5.50 12.79
N GLN A 73 -30.28 6.29 13.15
CA GLN A 73 -30.21 7.31 14.21
C GLN A 73 -29.03 8.28 14.01
N LEU A 74 -28.84 8.69 12.75
CA LEU A 74 -27.75 9.56 12.30
C LEU A 74 -27.97 11.04 12.67
#